data_AF-A0A1H3QTK5-F1
#
_entry.id   AF-A0A1H3QTK5-F1
#
_cell.length_a   1.000
_cell.length_b   1.000
_cell.length_c   1.000
_cell.angle_alpha   90.00
_cell.angle_beta   90.00
_cell.angle_gamma   90.00
#
_symmetry.space_group_name_H-M   'P 1'
#
loop_
_entity.id
_entity.type
_entity.pdbx_description
1 polymer ?
#
loop_
_entity_poly.entity_id
_entity_poly.type
_entity_poly.pdbx_seq_one_letter_code
_entity_poly.pdbx_strand_id
1 'polypeptide(L)'
;MNTKKDIRLYKGIYYSVFFPFVFGCACLVTWPDSMLYVISGLLLNFLLAVLSYVFKWEKYLGWRIYFGIIQFDLSCIFTLMATWYRWGSMWEIGVGMVGCFLICKIIGYKFREIILKEAINPKTVIGKIIYGLGFLGGGTAGFAGHFLNTELQGRYGEHVGGGIVLGILSVGLLLLSMFFQATHYKIDHPNFDAFGKGNPKFNGF
;
A
#
# COMPACT_ATOMS: atom_id res chain seq x y z
N MET A 1 -14.35 -25.15 12.39
CA MET A 1 -13.19 -24.70 11.59
C MET A 1 -13.28 -25.32 10.21
N ASN A 2 -13.22 -24.50 9.15
CA ASN A 2 -13.40 -24.97 7.77
C ASN A 2 -12.02 -25.04 7.10
N THR A 3 -11.38 -26.19 7.19
CA THR A 3 -9.97 -26.45 6.86
C THR A 3 -9.53 -25.93 5.49
N LYS A 4 -10.42 -25.91 4.49
CA LYS A 4 -10.10 -25.37 3.15
C LYS A 4 -10.00 -23.84 3.09
N LYS A 5 -10.80 -23.10 3.88
CA LYS A 5 -10.70 -21.63 3.95
C LYS A 5 -9.44 -21.20 4.67
N ASP A 6 -9.09 -21.90 5.74
CA ASP A 6 -7.91 -21.60 6.55
C ASP A 6 -6.61 -21.76 5.74
N ILE A 7 -6.47 -22.85 4.97
CA ILE A 7 -5.29 -23.12 4.13
C ILE A 7 -5.07 -22.03 3.05
N ARG A 8 -6.12 -21.50 2.42
CA ARG A 8 -5.98 -20.43 1.41
C ARG A 8 -5.53 -19.10 2.03
N LEU A 9 -6.03 -18.81 3.23
CA LEU A 9 -5.66 -17.61 3.97
C LEU A 9 -4.20 -17.64 4.45
N TYR A 10 -3.70 -18.80 4.89
CA TYR A 10 -2.29 -18.95 5.26
C TYR A 10 -1.36 -18.66 4.09
N LYS A 11 -1.67 -19.19 2.89
CA LYS A 11 -0.89 -18.92 1.69
C LYS A 11 -0.79 -17.42 1.36
N GLY A 12 -1.87 -16.65 1.57
CA GLY A 12 -1.89 -15.20 1.29
C GLY A 12 -0.89 -14.38 2.11
N ILE A 13 -0.62 -14.77 3.37
CA ILE A 13 0.35 -14.08 4.25
C ILE A 13 1.78 -14.32 3.76
N TYR A 14 2.08 -15.52 3.27
CA TYR A 14 3.40 -15.80 2.70
C TYR A 14 3.60 -15.07 1.38
N TYR A 15 2.55 -14.94 0.57
CA TYR A 15 2.61 -14.14 -0.66
C TYR A 15 2.76 -12.63 -0.40
N SER A 16 2.26 -12.11 0.73
CA SER A 16 2.38 -10.68 1.03
C SER A 16 3.82 -10.23 1.33
N VAL A 17 4.73 -11.14 1.71
CA VAL A 17 6.16 -10.86 1.89
C VAL A 17 6.86 -10.55 0.57
N PHE A 18 6.38 -11.13 -0.53
CA PHE A 18 6.93 -10.85 -1.87
C PHE A 18 6.59 -9.44 -2.34
N PHE A 19 5.55 -8.81 -1.80
CA PHE A 19 5.10 -7.50 -2.24
C PHE A 19 6.17 -6.41 -2.01
N PRO A 20 6.67 -6.16 -0.79
CA PRO A 20 7.76 -5.21 -0.58
C PRO A 20 9.09 -5.68 -1.18
N PHE A 21 9.29 -6.98 -1.43
CA PHE A 21 10.46 -7.47 -2.15
C PHE A 21 10.52 -6.92 -3.58
N VAL A 22 9.40 -6.95 -4.32
CA VAL A 22 9.34 -6.38 -5.67
C VAL A 22 9.65 -4.89 -5.67
N PHE A 23 9.08 -4.13 -4.74
CA PHE A 23 9.35 -2.68 -4.62
C PHE A 23 10.78 -2.39 -4.15
N GLY A 24 11.34 -3.21 -3.26
CA GLY A 24 12.74 -3.13 -2.87
C GLY A 24 13.69 -3.36 -4.06
N CYS A 25 13.45 -4.39 -4.86
CA CYS A 25 14.23 -4.63 -6.07
C CYS A 25 14.10 -3.48 -7.09
N ALA A 26 12.90 -2.93 -7.28
CA ALA A 26 12.70 -1.76 -8.13
C ALA A 26 13.48 -0.53 -7.61
N CYS A 27 13.54 -0.35 -6.29
CA CYS A 27 14.33 0.70 -5.64
C CYS A 27 15.83 0.51 -5.88
N LEU A 28 16.36 -0.72 -5.83
CA LEU A 28 17.77 -1.01 -6.13
C LEU A 28 18.15 -0.68 -7.58
N VAL A 29 17.26 -0.95 -8.54
CA VAL A 29 17.49 -0.62 -9.95
C VAL A 29 17.53 0.89 -10.16
N THR A 30 16.71 1.64 -9.42
CA THR A 30 16.65 3.11 -9.51
C THR A 30 17.72 3.81 -8.67
N TRP A 31 18.20 3.18 -7.60
CA TRP A 31 19.21 3.73 -6.72
C TRP A 31 20.13 2.61 -6.15
N PRO A 32 21.19 2.24 -6.90
CA PRO A 32 22.08 1.15 -6.50
C PRO A 32 22.83 1.41 -5.18
N ASP A 33 23.17 2.66 -4.89
CA ASP A 33 23.90 3.01 -3.66
C ASP A 33 23.06 2.79 -2.39
N SER A 34 21.75 2.59 -2.53
CA SER A 34 20.85 2.23 -1.41
C SER A 34 20.84 0.77 -1.04
N MET A 35 21.73 -0.03 -1.65
CA MET A 35 21.79 -1.47 -1.47
C MET A 35 21.76 -1.89 0.00
N LEU A 36 22.49 -1.21 0.87
CA LEU A 36 22.47 -1.49 2.31
C LEU A 36 21.09 -1.23 2.95
N TYR A 37 20.40 -0.16 2.59
CA TYR A 37 19.09 0.20 3.15
C TYR A 37 17.99 -0.74 2.66
N VAL A 38 17.99 -1.07 1.37
CA VAL A 38 17.03 -2.04 0.82
C VAL A 38 17.29 -3.43 1.39
N ILE A 39 18.54 -3.90 1.42
CA ILE A 39 18.87 -5.23 1.98
C ILE A 39 18.49 -5.30 3.45
N SER A 40 18.81 -4.28 4.25
CA SER A 40 18.43 -4.27 5.67
C SER A 40 16.91 -4.27 5.88
N GLY A 41 16.16 -3.53 5.06
CA GLY A 41 14.69 -3.56 5.08
C GLY A 41 14.12 -4.93 4.67
N LEU A 42 14.68 -5.57 3.64
CA LEU A 42 14.27 -6.91 3.22
C LEU A 42 14.64 -7.99 4.24
N LEU A 43 15.81 -7.87 4.89
CA LEU A 43 16.23 -8.75 5.98
C LEU A 43 15.30 -8.61 7.18
N LEU A 44 14.95 -7.38 7.58
CA LEU A 44 13.99 -7.14 8.65
C LEU A 44 12.63 -7.78 8.32
N ASN A 45 12.19 -7.65 7.07
CA ASN A 45 10.94 -8.24 6.62
C ASN A 45 10.96 -9.78 6.66
N PHE A 46 12.06 -10.37 6.18
CA PHE A 46 12.28 -11.81 6.25
C PHE A 46 12.29 -12.31 7.70
N LEU A 47 12.96 -11.59 8.59
CA LEU A 47 13.02 -11.92 10.02
C LEU A 47 11.62 -11.86 10.66
N LEU A 48 10.81 -10.84 10.34
CA LEU A 48 9.42 -10.75 10.76
C LEU A 48 8.56 -11.93 10.25
N ALA A 49 8.77 -12.37 9.01
CA ALA A 49 8.08 -13.53 8.45
C ALA A 49 8.48 -14.84 9.15
N VAL A 50 9.78 -15.02 9.44
CA VAL A 50 10.30 -16.18 10.19
C VAL A 50 9.75 -16.19 11.62
N LEU A 51 9.79 -15.05 12.32
CA LEU A 51 9.22 -14.95 13.67
C LEU A 51 7.72 -15.26 13.67
N SER A 52 6.98 -14.72 12.69
CA SER A 52 5.56 -15.04 12.53
C SER A 52 5.34 -16.55 12.44
N TYR A 53 6.11 -17.25 11.60
CA TYR A 53 6.03 -18.70 11.42
C TYR A 53 6.36 -19.48 12.70
N VAL A 54 7.47 -19.13 13.37
CA VAL A 54 7.93 -19.82 14.58
C VAL A 54 6.92 -19.70 15.71
N PHE A 55 6.40 -18.50 15.94
CA PHE A 55 5.42 -18.23 17.00
C PHE A 55 3.97 -18.55 16.60
N LYS A 56 3.75 -19.04 15.37
CA LYS A 56 2.44 -19.37 14.82
C LYS A 56 1.46 -18.19 14.88
N TRP A 57 1.97 -16.97 14.78
CA TRP A 57 1.18 -15.73 14.89
C TRP A 57 0.18 -15.62 13.74
N GLU A 58 0.42 -16.29 12.62
CA GLU A 58 -0.51 -16.40 11.51
C GLU A 58 -1.87 -16.99 11.91
N LYS A 59 -2.03 -17.63 13.08
CA LYS A 59 -3.33 -18.11 13.56
C LYS A 59 -4.26 -16.98 14.01
N TYR A 60 -3.72 -15.85 14.45
CA TYR A 60 -4.50 -14.74 14.99
C TYR A 60 -4.90 -13.77 13.89
N LEU A 61 -6.20 -13.53 13.71
CA LEU A 61 -6.73 -12.63 12.68
C LEU A 61 -6.11 -11.23 12.76
N GLY A 62 -5.95 -10.69 13.97
CA GLY A 62 -5.32 -9.39 14.20
C GLY A 62 -3.89 -9.33 13.66
N TRP A 63 -3.08 -10.35 13.92
CA TRP A 63 -1.71 -10.43 13.40
C TRP A 63 -1.68 -10.45 11.87
N ARG A 64 -2.60 -11.18 11.22
CA ARG A 64 -2.67 -11.20 9.74
C ARG A 64 -2.89 -9.81 9.15
N ILE A 65 -3.78 -9.04 9.77
CA ILE A 65 -4.10 -7.68 9.34
C ILE A 65 -2.91 -6.76 9.59
N TYR A 66 -2.31 -6.79 10.79
CA TYR A 66 -1.11 -6.01 11.10
C TYR A 66 0.05 -6.33 10.18
N PHE A 67 0.31 -7.62 9.94
CA PHE A 67 1.36 -8.06 9.05
C PHE A 67 1.13 -7.53 7.64
N GLY A 68 -0.09 -7.65 7.11
CA GLY A 68 -0.45 -7.08 5.80
C GLY A 68 -0.24 -5.57 5.72
N ILE A 69 -0.61 -4.82 6.77
CA ILE A 69 -0.37 -3.38 6.86
C ILE A 69 1.14 -3.07 6.84
N ILE A 70 1.96 -3.81 7.60
CA ILE A 70 3.42 -3.65 7.62
C ILE A 70 4.03 -3.90 6.24
N GLN A 71 3.63 -4.99 5.55
CA GLN A 71 4.12 -5.28 4.20
C GLN A 71 3.79 -4.14 3.22
N PHE A 72 2.58 -3.58 3.34
CA PHE A 72 2.13 -2.48 2.50
C PHE A 72 2.89 -1.18 2.81
N ASP A 73 3.10 -0.87 4.09
CA ASP A 73 3.89 0.29 4.53
C ASP A 73 5.33 0.23 4.03
N LEU A 74 5.97 -0.94 4.14
CA LEU A 74 7.33 -1.15 3.61
C LEU A 74 7.39 -0.90 2.09
N SER A 75 6.36 -1.36 1.36
CA SER A 75 6.24 -1.12 -0.08
C SER A 75 6.09 0.36 -0.41
N CYS A 76 5.29 1.09 0.37
CA CYS A 76 5.16 2.54 0.25
C CYS A 76 6.49 3.24 0.52
N ILE A 77 7.20 2.86 1.58
CA ILE A 77 8.49 3.47 1.94
C ILE A 77 9.51 3.26 0.82
N PHE A 78 9.68 2.04 0.30
CA PHE A 78 10.60 1.80 -0.81
C PHE A 78 10.25 2.63 -2.06
N THR A 79 8.97 2.76 -2.38
CA THR A 79 8.53 3.57 -3.52
C THR A 79 8.80 5.06 -3.28
N LEU A 80 8.50 5.57 -2.08
CA LEU A 80 8.79 6.96 -1.71
C LEU A 80 10.29 7.25 -1.75
N MET A 81 11.13 6.34 -1.29
CA MET A 81 12.59 6.48 -1.39
C MET A 81 13.07 6.54 -2.84
N ALA A 82 12.55 5.66 -3.71
CA ALA A 82 12.88 5.70 -5.14
C ALA A 82 12.45 7.02 -5.79
N THR A 83 11.25 7.53 -5.44
CA THR A 83 10.77 8.83 -5.94
C THR A 83 11.62 9.98 -5.40
N TRP A 84 11.93 9.99 -4.11
CA TRP A 84 12.77 11.02 -3.50
C TRP A 84 14.13 11.13 -4.17
N TYR A 85 14.79 9.99 -4.40
CA TYR A 85 16.08 9.94 -5.07
C TYR A 85 16.00 10.46 -6.51
N ARG A 86 14.94 10.07 -7.25
CA ARG A 86 14.73 10.52 -8.63
C ARG A 86 14.59 12.04 -8.76
N TRP A 87 14.12 12.71 -7.71
CA TRP A 87 13.96 14.17 -7.64
C TRP A 87 15.19 14.89 -7.05
N GLY A 88 16.35 14.23 -7.04
CA GLY A 88 17.64 14.84 -6.66
C GLY A 88 17.94 14.76 -5.17
N SER A 89 17.25 13.91 -4.40
CA SER A 89 17.51 13.68 -2.97
C SER A 89 17.46 14.94 -2.09
N MET A 90 16.72 15.96 -2.50
CA MET A 90 16.54 17.18 -1.72
C MET A 90 15.84 16.85 -0.40
N TRP A 91 16.42 17.24 0.72
CA TRP A 91 15.93 16.84 2.04
C TRP A 91 14.48 17.31 2.29
N GLU A 92 14.09 18.45 1.72
CA GLU A 92 12.74 19.01 1.78
C GLU A 92 11.70 18.06 1.20
N ILE A 93 12.02 17.44 0.05
CA ILE A 93 11.15 16.47 -0.62
C ILE A 93 11.02 15.21 0.22
N GLY A 94 12.13 14.72 0.78
CA GLY A 94 12.15 13.55 1.64
C GLY A 94 11.30 13.74 2.90
N VAL A 95 11.48 14.86 3.60
CA VAL A 95 10.68 15.23 4.77
C VAL A 95 9.21 15.41 4.39
N GLY A 96 8.92 16.06 3.27
CA GLY A 96 7.56 16.23 2.77
C GLY A 96 6.86 14.88 2.50
N MET A 97 7.55 13.95 1.84
CA MET A 97 7.03 12.61 1.56
C MET A 97 6.74 11.80 2.82
N VAL A 98 7.68 11.82 3.79
CA VAL A 98 7.46 11.16 5.09
C VAL A 98 6.31 11.83 5.85
N GLY A 99 6.21 13.15 5.82
CA GLY A 99 5.11 13.91 6.40
C GLY A 99 3.76 13.48 5.80
N CYS A 100 3.66 13.41 4.47
CA CYS A 100 2.47 12.93 3.77
C CYS A 100 2.13 11.48 4.18
N PHE A 101 3.13 10.59 4.25
CA PHE A 101 2.94 9.22 4.71
C PHE A 101 2.33 9.16 6.11
N LEU A 102 2.88 9.91 7.07
CA LEU A 102 2.36 9.97 8.43
C LEU A 102 0.95 10.55 8.50
N ILE A 103 0.67 11.62 7.74
CA ILE A 103 -0.67 12.22 7.64
C ILE A 103 -1.68 11.19 7.12
N CYS A 104 -1.35 10.46 6.05
CA CYS A 104 -2.20 9.39 5.51
C CYS A 104 -2.48 8.30 6.57
N LYS A 105 -1.48 7.93 7.37
CA LYS A 105 -1.66 6.96 8.47
C LYS A 105 -2.56 7.48 9.57
N ILE A 106 -2.39 8.75 9.99
CA ILE A 106 -3.22 9.40 11.00
C ILE A 106 -4.67 9.49 10.52
N ILE A 107 -4.89 9.95 9.28
CA ILE A 107 -6.23 10.04 8.67
C ILE A 107 -6.86 8.65 8.56
N GLY A 108 -6.10 7.67 8.06
CA GLY A 108 -6.55 6.29 7.91
C GLY A 108 -6.99 5.67 9.24
N TYR A 109 -6.27 5.98 10.33
CA TYR A 109 -6.63 5.53 11.67
C TYR A 109 -7.83 6.29 12.24
N LYS A 110 -7.84 7.62 12.17
CA LYS A 110 -8.87 8.48 12.77
C LYS A 110 -10.24 8.32 12.09
N PHE A 111 -10.26 8.15 10.76
CA PHE A 111 -11.48 8.09 9.95
C PHE A 111 -11.75 6.68 9.38
N ARG A 112 -11.19 5.64 10.02
CA ARG A 112 -11.24 4.25 9.58
C ARG A 112 -12.64 3.73 9.20
N GLU A 113 -13.67 4.06 9.97
CA GLU A 113 -15.04 3.62 9.70
C GLU A 113 -15.61 4.25 8.42
N ILE A 114 -15.42 5.56 8.24
CA ILE A 114 -15.91 6.30 7.08
C ILE A 114 -15.21 5.80 5.82
N ILE A 115 -13.88 5.64 5.88
CA ILE A 115 -13.06 5.15 4.77
C ILE A 115 -13.51 3.75 4.32
N LEU A 116 -13.76 2.83 5.27
CA LEU A 116 -14.24 1.49 4.93
C LEU A 116 -15.64 1.48 4.30
N LYS A 117 -16.55 2.35 4.76
CA LYS A 117 -17.90 2.49 4.18
C LYS A 117 -17.83 3.05 2.75
N GLU A 118 -17.06 4.11 2.55
CA GLU A 118 -16.91 4.76 1.24
C GLU A 118 -16.15 3.91 0.22
N ALA A 119 -15.20 3.07 0.65
CA ALA A 119 -14.46 2.21 -0.27
C ALA A 119 -15.33 1.12 -0.92
N ILE A 120 -16.40 0.70 -0.25
CA ILE A 120 -17.32 -0.35 -0.75
C ILE A 120 -18.46 0.26 -1.55
N ASN A 121 -19.00 1.38 -1.07
CA ASN A 121 -20.04 2.11 -1.75
C ASN A 121 -19.67 3.60 -1.80
N PRO A 122 -18.90 4.04 -2.81
CA PRO A 122 -18.40 5.41 -2.89
C PRO A 122 -19.55 6.36 -3.22
N LYS A 123 -20.19 6.89 -2.17
CA LYS A 123 -21.27 7.86 -2.27
C LYS A 123 -20.73 9.28 -2.40
N THR A 124 -19.64 9.57 -1.70
CA THR A 124 -19.00 10.88 -1.72
C THR A 124 -18.06 11.05 -2.91
N VAL A 125 -17.86 12.30 -3.35
CA VAL A 125 -16.86 12.64 -4.38
C VAL A 125 -15.46 12.17 -3.96
N ILE A 126 -15.13 12.32 -2.68
CA ILE A 126 -13.86 11.86 -2.10
C ILE A 126 -13.74 10.34 -2.19
N GLY A 127 -14.79 9.59 -1.83
CA GLY A 127 -14.84 8.13 -1.95
C GLY A 127 -14.64 7.66 -3.39
N LYS A 128 -15.27 8.33 -4.36
CA LYS A 128 -15.08 8.04 -5.80
C LYS A 128 -13.66 8.31 -6.28
N ILE A 129 -13.03 9.39 -5.80
CA ILE A 129 -11.63 9.71 -6.10
C ILE A 129 -10.69 8.65 -5.50
N ILE A 130 -10.89 8.26 -4.25
CA ILE A 130 -10.08 7.21 -3.60
C ILE A 130 -10.22 5.88 -4.35
N TYR A 131 -11.44 5.49 -4.69
CA TYR A 131 -11.70 4.28 -5.45
C TYR A 131 -11.05 4.34 -6.85
N GLY A 132 -11.21 5.46 -7.55
CA GLY A 132 -10.59 5.70 -8.85
C GLY A 132 -9.06 5.69 -8.81
N LEU A 133 -8.46 6.29 -7.78
CA LEU A 133 -7.01 6.29 -7.58
C LEU A 133 -6.48 4.92 -7.15
N GLY A 134 -7.25 4.15 -6.38
CA GLY A 134 -6.94 2.75 -6.07
C GLY A 134 -6.95 1.88 -7.33
N PHE A 135 -7.94 2.07 -8.20
CA PHE A 135 -8.01 1.40 -9.50
C PHE A 135 -6.85 1.83 -10.41
N LEU A 136 -6.51 3.12 -10.39
CA LEU A 136 -5.42 3.67 -11.19
C LEU A 136 -4.04 3.18 -10.71
N GLY A 137 -3.83 3.10 -9.41
CA GLY A 137 -2.57 2.67 -8.79
C GLY A 137 -2.30 1.17 -8.86
N GLY A 138 -3.35 0.33 -8.96
CA GLY A 138 -3.23 -1.13 -8.89
C GLY A 138 -2.75 -1.84 -10.17
N GLY A 139 -2.77 -1.17 -11.33
CA GLY A 139 -2.32 -1.79 -12.59
C GLY A 139 -2.14 -0.84 -13.77
N THR A 140 -2.94 0.23 -13.83
CA THR A 140 -2.81 1.21 -14.93
C THR A 140 -1.66 2.18 -14.74
N ALA A 141 -1.19 2.45 -13.53
CA ALA A 141 -0.04 3.34 -13.29
C ALA A 141 1.26 2.81 -13.92
N GLY A 142 1.46 1.48 -13.92
CA GLY A 142 2.59 0.85 -14.59
C GLY A 142 2.49 0.93 -16.11
N PHE A 143 1.30 0.67 -16.68
CA PHE A 143 1.09 0.66 -18.12
C PHE A 143 1.04 2.07 -18.72
N ALA A 144 0.24 2.96 -18.13
CA ALA A 144 0.19 4.38 -18.49
C ALA A 144 1.54 5.05 -18.23
N GLY A 145 2.26 4.62 -17.19
CA GLY A 145 3.58 5.13 -16.90
C GLY A 145 4.63 4.72 -17.92
N HIS A 146 4.63 3.46 -18.39
CA HIS A 146 5.50 3.05 -19.48
C HIS A 146 5.15 3.82 -20.76
N PHE A 147 3.86 3.96 -21.09
CA PHE A 147 3.43 4.67 -22.31
C PHE A 147 3.82 6.15 -22.28
N LEU A 148 3.52 6.84 -21.17
CA LEU A 148 3.91 8.24 -20.93
C LEU A 148 5.43 8.41 -20.88
N ASN A 149 6.17 7.47 -20.31
CA ASN A 149 7.63 7.53 -20.32
C ASN A 149 8.16 7.40 -21.75
N THR A 150 7.60 6.51 -22.57
CA THR A 150 8.04 6.32 -23.96
C THR A 150 7.74 7.55 -24.84
N GLU A 151 6.58 8.18 -24.66
CA GLU A 151 6.22 9.41 -25.38
C GLU A 151 6.95 10.66 -24.87
N LEU A 152 7.12 10.81 -23.56
CA LEU A 152 7.74 11.99 -22.96
C LEU A 152 9.26 11.93 -23.00
N GLN A 153 9.89 10.75 -22.98
CA GLN A 153 11.33 10.60 -23.19
C GLN A 153 11.77 11.19 -24.52
N GLY A 154 10.96 11.02 -25.58
CA GLY A 154 11.25 11.58 -26.90
C GLY A 154 11.12 13.12 -27.00
N ARG A 155 10.45 13.78 -26.05
CA ARG A 155 10.18 15.24 -26.10
C ARG A 155 10.81 16.07 -24.99
N TYR A 156 10.99 15.53 -23.79
CA TYR A 156 11.39 16.28 -22.59
C TYR A 156 12.61 15.66 -21.87
N GLY A 157 13.24 14.64 -22.46
CA GLY A 157 14.43 13.98 -21.94
C GLY A 157 14.15 12.83 -20.97
N GLU A 158 15.19 12.04 -20.69
CA GLU A 158 15.10 10.74 -19.98
C GLU A 158 14.61 10.82 -18.52
N HIS A 159 14.56 12.02 -17.94
CA HIS A 159 14.31 12.22 -16.52
C HIS A 159 12.84 12.49 -16.16
N VAL A 160 12.08 13.12 -17.05
CA VAL A 160 10.73 13.64 -16.73
C VAL A 160 9.69 12.52 -16.68
N GLY A 161 9.71 11.60 -17.65
CA GLY A 161 8.74 10.51 -17.75
C GLY A 161 8.76 9.62 -16.50
N GLY A 162 9.92 9.04 -16.17
CA GLY A 162 10.06 8.18 -14.98
C GLY A 162 9.70 8.86 -13.65
N GLY A 163 9.98 10.16 -13.51
CA GLY A 163 9.62 10.92 -12.31
C GLY A 163 8.11 11.07 -12.11
N ILE A 164 7.36 11.28 -13.20
CA ILE A 164 5.88 11.38 -13.16
C ILE A 164 5.27 10.04 -12.78
N VAL A 165 5.75 8.93 -13.35
CA VAL A 165 5.25 7.58 -13.04
C VAL A 165 5.43 7.24 -11.57
N LEU A 166 6.65 7.44 -11.05
CA LEU A 166 6.95 7.20 -9.65
C LEU A 166 6.14 8.11 -8.72
N GLY A 167 5.89 9.36 -9.12
CA GLY A 167 5.01 10.29 -8.40
C GLY A 167 3.57 9.79 -8.32
N ILE A 168 2.96 9.40 -9.45
CA ILE A 168 1.59 8.86 -9.49
C ILE A 168 1.50 7.58 -8.66
N LEU A 169 2.47 6.69 -8.80
CA LEU A 169 2.55 5.44 -8.04
C LEU A 169 2.64 5.72 -6.53
N SER A 170 3.48 6.68 -6.12
CA SER A 170 3.63 7.09 -4.72
C SER A 170 2.34 7.63 -4.13
N VAL A 171 1.63 8.50 -4.86
CA VAL A 171 0.33 9.04 -4.43
C VAL A 171 -0.71 7.93 -4.32
N GLY A 172 -0.78 7.02 -5.30
CA GLY A 172 -1.68 5.88 -5.27
C GLY A 172 -1.42 4.96 -4.08
N LEU A 173 -0.15 4.64 -3.81
CA LEU A 173 0.27 3.83 -2.67
C LEU A 173 -0.01 4.53 -1.32
N LEU A 174 0.17 5.85 -1.22
CA LEU A 174 -0.18 6.62 -0.01
C LEU A 174 -1.68 6.58 0.29
N LEU A 175 -2.53 6.66 -0.73
CA LEU A 175 -3.98 6.56 -0.56
C LEU A 175 -4.42 5.14 -0.22
N LEU A 176 -3.80 4.14 -0.84
CA LEU A 176 -4.02 2.75 -0.49
C LEU A 176 -3.54 2.43 0.93
N SER A 177 -2.44 3.03 1.41
CA SER A 177 -1.95 2.80 2.78
C SER A 177 -2.94 3.34 3.80
N MET A 178 -3.57 4.47 3.52
CA MET A 178 -4.69 4.99 4.31
C MET A 178 -5.86 4.00 4.37
N PHE A 179 -6.21 3.37 3.24
CA PHE A 179 -7.26 2.35 3.19
C PHE A 179 -6.87 1.08 3.98
N PHE A 180 -5.65 0.58 3.80
CA PHE A 180 -5.13 -0.55 4.56
C PHE A 180 -5.10 -0.25 6.06
N GLN A 181 -4.74 0.97 6.46
CA GLN A 181 -4.81 1.39 7.85
C GLN A 181 -6.25 1.38 8.39
N ALA A 182 -7.23 1.74 7.56
CA ALA A 182 -8.63 1.68 7.94
C ALA A 182 -9.11 0.24 8.22
N THR A 183 -8.51 -0.78 7.58
CA THR A 183 -8.85 -2.19 7.84
C THR A 183 -8.57 -2.64 9.28
N HIS A 184 -7.73 -1.90 10.01
CA HIS A 184 -7.52 -2.06 11.45
C HIS A 184 -8.83 -2.01 12.25
N TYR A 185 -9.84 -1.26 11.79
CA TYR A 185 -11.16 -1.21 12.41
C TYR A 185 -11.83 -2.58 12.54
N LYS A 186 -11.56 -3.52 11.62
CA LYS A 186 -12.10 -4.90 11.69
C LYS A 186 -11.49 -5.73 12.82
N ILE A 187 -10.31 -5.36 13.32
CA ILE A 187 -9.73 -5.99 14.51
C ILE A 187 -10.55 -5.61 15.74
N ASP A 188 -10.86 -4.31 15.87
CA ASP A 188 -11.64 -3.78 16.99
C ASP A 188 -13.14 -4.15 16.89
N HIS A 189 -13.66 -4.29 15.67
CA HIS A 189 -15.06 -4.59 15.38
C HIS A 189 -15.18 -5.80 14.42
N PRO A 190 -14.99 -7.05 14.90
CA PRO A 190 -14.99 -8.24 14.07
C PRO A 190 -16.31 -8.48 13.31
N ASN A 191 -17.42 -7.99 13.89
CA ASN A 191 -18.76 -8.12 13.32
C ASN A 191 -19.11 -6.99 12.33
N PHE A 192 -18.17 -6.09 12.02
CA PHE A 192 -18.39 -5.04 11.04
C PHE A 192 -18.53 -5.66 9.63
N ASP A 193 -19.78 -5.91 9.24
CA ASP A 193 -20.14 -6.29 7.88
C ASP A 193 -20.34 -5.04 7.03
N ALA A 194 -19.27 -4.67 6.36
CA ALA A 194 -19.24 -3.52 5.47
C ALA A 194 -20.11 -3.73 4.21
N PHE A 195 -20.58 -4.96 3.94
CA PHE A 195 -21.55 -5.31 2.88
C PHE A 195 -23.00 -5.37 3.34
N GLY A 196 -23.26 -5.16 4.64
CA GLY A 196 -24.61 -5.00 5.17
C GLY A 196 -25.57 -6.15 4.85
N LYS A 197 -25.11 -7.41 4.81
CA LYS A 197 -26.02 -8.55 4.54
C LYS A 197 -27.03 -8.83 5.67
N GLY A 198 -27.04 -8.02 6.73
CA GLY A 198 -27.98 -8.17 7.86
C GLY A 198 -28.54 -6.87 8.43
N ASN A 199 -28.38 -5.71 7.78
CA ASN A 199 -28.89 -4.44 8.32
C ASN A 199 -30.03 -3.88 7.44
N PRO A 200 -31.31 -4.12 7.78
CA PRO A 200 -32.46 -3.66 6.99
C PRO A 200 -32.59 -2.12 6.92
N LYS A 201 -31.75 -1.36 7.62
CA LYS A 201 -31.70 0.10 7.58
C LYS A 201 -31.06 0.70 6.32
N PHE A 202 -30.54 -0.11 5.40
CA PHE A 202 -29.96 0.38 4.13
C PHE A 202 -30.83 0.11 2.88
N ASN A 203 -32.05 -0.39 3.04
CA ASN A 203 -33.02 -0.58 1.94
C ASN A 203 -33.92 0.64 1.68
N GLY A 204 -33.48 1.84 2.05
CA GLY A 204 -34.27 3.05 1.84
C GLY A 204 -33.41 4.28 1.72
N PHE A 205 -32.71 4.41 0.60
CA PHE A 205 -32.37 5.67 -0.07
C PHE A 205 -31.96 5.36 -1.51
#